data_AF-I7CIH4-F1
#
_entry.id   AF-I7CIH4-F1
#
_cell.length_a   1.000
_cell.length_b   1.000
_cell.length_c   1.000
_cell.angle_alpha   90.00
_cell.angle_beta   90.00
_cell.angle_gamma   90.00
#
_symmetry.space_group_name_H-M   'P 1'
#
loop_
_entity.id
_entity.type
_entity.pdbx_description
1 polymer ?
#
loop_
_entity_poly.entity_id
_entity_poly.type
_entity_poly.pdbx_seq_one_letter_code
_entity_poly.pdbx_strand_id
1 'polypeptide(L)'
;MYVCWRGNSRHRSLWATYCSRGGPSVVYQEKTKYCNKKDSGASGHCIFIGPITGFFEGDGAYYQNGTHGDTTLLNTRGLDVADTIKDPMNKVFDQYPDLKQWIKKYIDDHKHCQFQVKSGGIEYTMTCSHSS
;
A
#
# COMPACT_ATOMS: atom_id res chain seq x y z
N MET A 1 3.75 -3.11 -29.16
CA MET A 1 2.50 -3.42 -29.89
C MET A 1 1.43 -2.47 -29.38
N TYR A 2 0.93 -1.55 -30.19
CA TYR A 2 -0.05 -0.53 -29.77
C TYR A 2 -1.45 -1.01 -30.12
N VAL A 3 -2.36 -1.11 -29.15
CA VAL A 3 -3.77 -1.41 -29.43
C VAL A 3 -4.54 -0.10 -29.31
N CYS A 4 -4.83 0.52 -30.46
CA CYS A 4 -5.75 1.65 -30.54
C CYS A 4 -7.17 1.11 -30.76
N TRP A 5 -8.05 1.27 -29.77
CA TRP A 5 -9.47 1.03 -29.99
C TRP A 5 -10.08 2.25 -30.70
N ARG A 6 -10.56 2.05 -31.94
CA ARG A 6 -11.41 3.02 -32.64
C ARG A 6 -12.81 2.94 -32.06
N GLY A 7 -13.16 3.90 -31.19
CA GLY A 7 -14.56 4.14 -30.81
C GLY A 7 -15.30 4.77 -32.00
N ASN A 8 -16.27 4.06 -32.57
CA ASN A 8 -17.11 4.59 -33.64
C ASN A 8 -18.30 5.36 -33.06
N SER A 9 -18.17 6.68 -33.07
CA SER A 9 -19.20 7.70 -33.33
C SER A 9 -20.51 7.69 -32.52
N ARG A 10 -20.67 8.69 -31.66
CA ARG A 10 -21.43 9.95 -31.95
C ARG A 10 -21.84 10.60 -30.62
N HIS A 11 -21.07 11.59 -30.17
CA HIS A 11 -21.56 12.85 -29.58
C HIS A 11 -20.37 13.67 -29.08
N ARG A 12 -20.50 14.99 -29.20
CA ARG A 12 -19.53 16.03 -28.85
C ARG A 12 -18.76 15.75 -27.57
N SER A 13 -17.43 15.85 -27.63
CA SER A 13 -16.60 16.69 -26.74
C SER A 13 -15.12 16.52 -27.10
N LEU A 14 -14.37 17.60 -26.93
CA LEU A 14 -12.95 17.76 -27.25
C LEU A 14 -12.13 16.54 -26.79
N TRP A 15 -11.46 15.90 -27.74
CA TRP A 15 -10.65 14.71 -27.51
C TRP A 15 -9.31 15.16 -26.92
N ALA A 16 -9.20 15.17 -25.60
CA ALA A 16 -7.89 15.07 -24.96
C ALA A 16 -7.35 13.65 -25.27
N THR A 17 -6.38 13.57 -26.19
CA THR A 17 -5.67 12.33 -26.47
C THR A 17 -4.80 11.97 -25.26
N TYR A 18 -5.39 11.26 -24.29
CA TYR A 18 -4.62 10.59 -23.25
C TYR A 18 -4.02 9.32 -23.87
N CYS A 19 -2.84 9.45 -24.46
CA CYS A 19 -1.95 8.32 -24.66
C CYS A 19 -1.46 7.88 -23.27
N SER A 20 -2.23 7.04 -22.59
CA SER A 20 -1.74 6.33 -21.41
C SER A 20 -0.63 5.39 -21.88
N ARG A 21 0.59 5.69 -21.43
CA ARG A 21 1.78 4.85 -21.56
C ARG A 21 1.48 3.52 -20.88
N GLY A 22 0.98 2.54 -21.63
CA GLY A 22 0.72 1.18 -21.16
C GLY A 22 2.03 0.44 -20.93
N GLY A 23 2.71 0.76 -19.82
CA GLY A 23 3.61 -0.19 -19.19
C GLY A 23 2.78 -1.33 -18.56
N PRO A 24 3.40 -2.46 -18.18
CA PRO A 24 2.70 -3.44 -17.36
C PRO A 24 2.21 -2.73 -16.09
N SER A 25 0.89 -2.68 -15.89
CA SER A 25 0.32 -2.15 -14.65
C SER A 25 0.85 -3.02 -13.51
N VAL A 26 1.65 -2.45 -12.62
CA VAL A 26 2.10 -3.16 -11.42
C VAL A 26 0.87 -3.35 -10.55
N VAL A 27 0.43 -4.61 -10.41
CA VAL A 27 -0.69 -4.96 -9.53
C VAL A 27 -0.11 -5.23 -8.15
N TYR A 28 -0.38 -4.32 -7.22
CA TYR A 28 -0.08 -4.51 -5.81
C TYR A 28 -1.13 -5.40 -5.15
N GLN A 29 -0.69 -6.24 -4.22
CA GLN A 29 -1.50 -7.27 -3.60
C GLN A 29 -1.38 -7.17 -2.09
N GLU A 30 -2.50 -7.34 -1.41
CA GLU A 30 -2.51 -7.59 0.02
C GLU A 30 -1.72 -8.87 0.32
N LYS A 31 -1.33 -9.03 1.58
CA LYS A 31 -0.56 -10.18 2.08
C LYS A 31 0.81 -10.34 1.41
N THR A 32 1.33 -9.28 0.78
CA THR A 32 2.62 -9.24 0.09
C THR A 32 3.51 -8.17 0.71
N LYS A 33 4.80 -8.49 0.90
CA LYS A 33 5.80 -7.53 1.39
C LYS A 33 6.57 -6.88 0.25
N TYR A 34 6.61 -5.56 0.27
CA TYR A 34 7.40 -4.74 -0.64
C TYR A 34 8.56 -4.14 0.13
N CYS A 35 9.71 -4.80 0.04
CA CYS A 35 10.92 -4.40 0.75
C CYS A 35 11.86 -3.60 -0.16
N ASN A 36 12.57 -2.63 0.42
CA ASN A 36 13.68 -1.96 -0.23
C ASN A 36 14.69 -3.01 -0.72
N LYS A 37 14.94 -3.04 -2.03
CA LYS A 37 15.81 -4.04 -2.67
C LYS A 37 17.29 -3.88 -2.29
N LYS A 38 17.66 -2.74 -1.72
CA LYS A 38 19.02 -2.48 -1.21
C LYS A 38 19.24 -3.06 0.18
N ASP A 39 18.17 -3.41 0.89
CA ASP A 39 18.26 -4.05 2.19
C ASP A 39 18.30 -5.57 1.99
N SER A 40 19.22 -6.24 2.69
CA SER A 40 19.38 -7.68 2.58
C SER A 40 18.29 -8.43 3.37
N GLY A 41 17.37 -9.09 2.66
CA GLY A 41 16.48 -10.11 3.23
C GLY A 41 15.19 -9.59 3.90
N ALA A 42 14.56 -10.45 4.70
CA ALA A 42 13.29 -10.16 5.41
C ALA A 42 13.41 -9.11 6.54
N SER A 43 14.63 -8.65 6.79
CA SER A 43 15.03 -7.73 7.85
C SER A 43 15.26 -6.29 7.36
N GLY A 44 14.65 -5.92 6.23
CA GLY A 44 14.79 -4.60 5.59
C GLY A 44 13.62 -3.65 5.85
N HIS A 45 13.68 -2.46 5.26
CA HIS A 45 12.57 -1.53 5.25
C HIS A 45 11.48 -2.05 4.30
N CYS A 46 10.33 -2.42 4.84
CA CYS A 46 9.25 -3.05 4.06
C CYS A 46 7.91 -2.38 4.29
N ILE A 47 7.07 -2.37 3.26
CA ILE A 47 5.67 -1.95 3.33
C ILE A 47 4.80 -3.13 2.93
N PHE A 48 3.72 -3.37 3.67
CA PHE A 48 2.80 -4.44 3.37
C PHE A 48 1.40 -4.16 3.91
N ILE A 49 0.42 -4.91 3.40
CA ILE A 49 -0.92 -4.98 4.00
C ILE A 49 -1.09 -6.40 4.54
N GLY A 50 -1.26 -6.52 5.85
CA GLY A 50 -1.49 -7.79 6.51
C GLY A 50 -2.96 -8.21 6.51
N PRO A 51 -3.26 -9.47 6.87
CA PRO A 51 -2.36 -10.42 7.52
C PRO A 51 -1.52 -11.25 6.54
N ILE A 52 -0.25 -11.51 6.88
CA ILE A 52 0.69 -12.37 6.15
C ILE A 52 0.96 -13.63 6.97
N THR A 53 0.36 -14.74 6.55
CA THR A 53 0.40 -16.00 7.29
C THR A 53 1.85 -16.50 7.49
N GLY A 54 2.19 -16.82 8.73
CA GLY A 54 3.52 -17.31 9.13
C GLY A 54 4.59 -16.22 9.27
N PHE A 55 4.21 -14.94 9.17
CA PHE A 55 5.14 -13.82 9.33
C PHE A 55 4.60 -12.69 10.22
N PHE A 56 3.41 -12.17 9.89
CA PHE A 56 2.78 -11.06 10.60
C PHE A 56 1.28 -11.18 10.47
N GLU A 57 0.60 -11.60 11.52
CA GLU A 57 -0.83 -11.92 11.51
C GLU A 57 -1.69 -10.68 11.78
N GLY A 58 -1.11 -9.49 11.92
CA GLY A 58 -1.85 -8.24 12.09
C GLY A 58 -2.54 -7.76 10.82
N ASP A 59 -3.75 -7.22 10.97
CA ASP A 59 -4.56 -6.61 9.92
C ASP A 59 -4.24 -5.13 9.74
N GLY A 60 -4.14 -4.69 8.48
CA GLY A 60 -3.91 -3.28 8.15
C GLY A 60 -2.67 -3.05 7.30
N ALA A 61 -2.43 -1.78 6.96
CA ALA A 61 -1.23 -1.37 6.26
C ALA A 61 -0.11 -1.12 7.28
N TYR A 62 1.10 -1.62 7.01
CA TYR A 62 2.23 -1.55 7.93
C TYR A 62 3.50 -1.12 7.21
N TYR A 63 4.35 -0.42 7.96
CA TYR A 63 5.75 -0.21 7.62
C TYR A 63 6.62 -0.94 8.65
N GLN A 64 7.48 -1.84 8.19
CA GLN A 64 8.49 -2.52 8.99
C GLN A 64 9.83 -1.81 8.79
N ASN A 65 10.43 -1.39 9.89
CA ASN A 65 11.74 -0.77 9.95
C ASN A 65 12.80 -1.80 10.33
N GLY A 66 13.15 -2.67 9.39
CA GLY A 66 14.17 -3.68 9.61
C GLY A 66 13.63 -4.92 10.33
N THR A 67 13.28 -4.86 11.60
CA THR A 67 12.85 -6.07 12.37
C THR A 67 11.33 -6.17 12.53
N HIS A 68 10.82 -7.39 12.78
CA HIS A 68 9.40 -7.60 13.07
C HIS A 68 8.94 -6.68 14.22
N GLY A 69 9.70 -6.60 15.31
CA GLY A 69 9.41 -5.77 16.49
C GLY A 69 9.34 -4.26 16.23
N ASP A 70 9.93 -3.78 15.14
CA ASP A 70 9.93 -2.38 14.72
C ASP A 70 8.98 -2.19 13.53
N THR A 71 7.71 -2.56 13.73
CA THR A 71 6.65 -2.41 12.72
C THR A 71 5.62 -1.40 13.20
N THR A 72 5.34 -0.42 12.35
CA THR A 72 4.39 0.66 12.61
C THR A 72 3.15 0.49 11.74
N LEU A 73 1.96 0.56 12.36
CA LEU A 73 0.69 0.60 11.65
C LEU A 73 0.53 1.93 10.92
N LEU A 74 0.28 1.87 9.62
CA LEU A 74 -0.08 2.99 8.76
C LEU A 74 -1.63 3.11 8.80
N ASN A 75 -2.15 3.94 9.70
CA ASN A 75 -3.60 4.04 9.95
C ASN A 75 -4.21 5.30 9.32
N THR A 76 -5.39 5.72 9.78
CA THR A 76 -6.14 6.90 9.34
C THR A 76 -5.41 8.24 9.42
N ARG A 77 -4.31 8.33 10.18
CA ARG A 77 -3.39 9.49 10.12
C ARG A 77 -2.51 9.47 8.86
N GLY A 78 -2.64 8.42 8.05
CA GLY A 78 -2.06 8.27 6.73
C GLY A 78 -0.60 7.82 6.76
N LEU A 79 0.11 8.21 5.69
CA LEU A 79 1.56 8.10 5.56
C LEU A 79 2.31 9.19 6.32
N ASP A 80 1.62 9.94 7.18
CA ASP A 80 2.20 10.99 8.03
C ASP A 80 2.79 10.35 9.29
N VAL A 81 3.80 9.52 9.04
CA VAL A 81 4.63 8.87 10.06
C VAL A 81 5.75 9.81 10.48
N ALA A 82 6.34 9.55 11.66
CA ALA A 82 7.48 10.32 12.15
C ALA A 82 8.55 10.52 11.06
N ASP A 83 9.16 11.70 11.02
CA ASP A 83 10.15 12.05 9.96
C ASP A 83 11.29 11.02 9.89
N THR A 84 11.63 10.38 11.02
CA THR A 84 12.62 9.30 11.12
C THR A 84 12.29 8.07 10.27
N ILE A 85 11.00 7.81 10.00
CA ILE A 85 10.51 6.68 9.20
C ILE A 85 10.25 7.10 7.75
N LYS A 86 9.99 8.39 7.52
CA LYS A 86 9.55 8.92 6.23
C LYS A 86 10.59 8.74 5.13
N ASP A 87 11.85 9.03 5.42
CA ASP A 87 12.96 8.87 4.45
C ASP A 87 13.18 7.42 4.03
N PRO A 88 13.35 6.44 4.94
CA PRO A 88 13.50 5.05 4.54
C PRO A 88 12.23 4.48 3.87
N MET A 89 11.05 4.91 4.28
CA MET A 89 9.79 4.55 3.62
C MET A 89 9.71 5.11 2.19
N ASN A 90 10.16 6.35 1.95
CA ASN A 90 10.21 6.93 0.60
C ASN A 90 11.16 6.15 -0.31
N LYS A 91 12.29 5.65 0.20
CA LYS A 91 13.20 4.79 -0.58
C LYS A 91 12.55 3.48 -1.04
N VAL A 92 11.58 2.96 -0.29
CA VAL A 92 10.74 1.84 -0.73
C VAL A 92 9.83 2.31 -1.86
N PHE A 93 9.08 3.40 -1.67
CA PHE A 93 8.17 3.93 -2.69
C PHE A 93 8.86 4.27 -4.02
N ASP A 94 10.11 4.77 -3.99
CA ASP A 94 10.89 5.06 -5.20
C ASP A 94 11.17 3.81 -6.04
N GLN A 95 11.15 2.62 -5.43
CA GLN A 95 11.39 1.34 -6.10
C GLN A 95 10.11 0.64 -6.55
N TYR A 96 8.96 1.08 -6.02
CA TYR A 96 7.64 0.50 -6.27
C TYR A 96 6.68 1.62 -6.71
N PRO A 97 6.62 1.93 -8.02
CA PRO A 97 5.78 3.01 -8.53
C PRO A 97 4.30 2.73 -8.26
N ASP A 98 3.55 3.71 -7.78
CA ASP A 98 2.13 3.61 -7.39
C ASP A 98 1.85 2.86 -6.08
N LEU A 99 2.85 2.24 -5.43
CA LEU A 99 2.67 1.60 -4.12
C LEU A 99 2.14 2.59 -3.08
N LYS A 100 2.67 3.82 -3.09
CA LYS A 100 2.23 4.89 -2.19
C LYS A 100 0.74 5.21 -2.35
N GLN A 101 0.26 5.27 -3.60
CA GLN A 101 -1.14 5.55 -3.90
C GLN A 101 -2.02 4.36 -3.52
N TRP A 102 -1.54 3.14 -3.75
CA TRP A 102 -2.25 1.92 -3.37
C TRP A 102 -2.43 1.79 -1.86
N ILE A 103 -1.38 2.01 -1.06
CA ILE A 103 -1.47 2.03 0.41
C ILE A 103 -2.41 3.14 0.89
N LYS A 104 -2.29 4.33 0.32
CA LYS A 104 -3.19 5.44 0.65
C LYS A 104 -4.65 5.08 0.37
N LYS A 105 -4.94 4.49 -0.79
CA LYS A 105 -6.28 4.02 -1.14
C LYS A 105 -6.79 3.01 -0.12
N TYR A 106 -5.98 2.03 0.28
CA TYR A 106 -6.37 1.09 1.32
C TYR A 106 -6.72 1.78 2.65
N ILE A 107 -5.89 2.73 3.10
CA ILE A 107 -6.14 3.51 4.32
C ILE A 107 -7.45 4.31 4.20
N ASP A 108 -7.67 4.97 3.06
CA ASP A 108 -8.87 5.77 2.81
C ASP A 108 -10.13 4.90 2.79
N ASP A 109 -10.06 3.72 2.16
CA ASP A 109 -11.17 2.75 2.09
C ASP A 109 -11.49 2.17 3.48
N HIS A 110 -10.49 2.05 4.37
CA HIS A 110 -10.64 1.49 5.73
C HIS A 110 -10.68 2.55 6.84
N LYS A 111 -10.90 3.82 6.52
CA LYS A 111 -10.90 4.91 7.51
C LYS A 111 -11.99 4.82 8.58
N HIS A 112 -13.01 4.01 8.33
CA HIS A 112 -14.14 3.75 9.21
C HIS A 112 -13.94 2.46 10.05
N CYS A 113 -12.79 1.80 9.89
CA CYS A 113 -12.43 0.60 10.64
C CYS A 113 -11.66 0.96 11.91
N GLN A 114 -11.91 0.20 12.96
CA GLN A 114 -11.19 0.29 14.22
C GLN A 114 -10.06 -0.74 14.24
N PHE A 115 -8.87 -0.30 14.64
CA PHE A 115 -7.71 -1.17 14.82
C PHE A 115 -7.48 -1.38 16.32
N GLN A 116 -7.55 -2.62 16.76
CA GLN A 116 -7.32 -3.00 18.15
C GLN A 116 -6.06 -3.85 18.25
N VAL A 117 -5.19 -3.55 19.21
CA VAL A 117 -3.95 -4.31 19.41
C VAL A 117 -4.28 -5.76 19.77
N LYS A 118 -3.69 -6.73 19.05
CA LYS A 118 -3.72 -8.15 19.44
C LYS A 118 -2.90 -8.33 20.72
N SER A 119 -3.41 -9.12 21.66
CA SER A 119 -2.83 -9.28 22.99
C SER A 119 -1.31 -9.50 22.93
N GLY A 120 -0.54 -8.61 23.56
CA GLY A 120 0.90 -8.77 23.78
C GLY A 120 1.84 -8.28 22.68
N GLY A 121 1.41 -7.46 21.72
CA GLY A 121 2.33 -7.05 20.63
C GLY A 121 1.99 -5.78 19.85
N ILE A 122 2.54 -5.77 18.64
CA ILE A 122 2.50 -4.69 17.63
C ILE A 122 1.52 -4.97 16.48
N GLU A 123 0.89 -6.14 16.51
CA GLU A 123 -0.09 -6.59 15.53
C GLU A 123 -1.48 -6.09 15.92
N TYR A 124 -2.31 -5.75 14.93
CA TYR A 124 -3.66 -5.26 15.17
C TYR A 124 -4.69 -6.22 14.57
N THR A 125 -5.90 -6.22 15.13
CA THR A 125 -7.10 -6.75 14.50
C THR A 125 -7.90 -5.59 13.97
N MET A 126 -8.41 -5.71 12.74
CA MET A 126 -9.24 -4.69 12.11
C MET A 126 -10.72 -5.07 12.19
N THR A 127 -11.53 -4.19 12.76
CA THR A 127 -13.00 -4.33 12.80
C THR A 127 -13.63 -3.16 12.07
N CYS A 128 -14.24 -3.42 10.93
CA CYS A 128 -14.96 -2.40 10.16
C CYS A 128 -16.43 -2.39 10.56
N SER A 129 -16.91 -1.24 11.03
CA SER A 129 -18.34 -0.98 11.12
C SER A 129 -18.89 -0.95 9.70
N HIS A 130 -19.52 -2.04 9.26
CA HIS A 130 -20.40 -1.97 8.10
C HIS A 130 -21.49 -0.96 8.47
N SER A 131 -21.43 0.24 7.93
CA SER A 131 -22.63 1.06 7.83
C SER A 131 -23.57 0.29 6.90
N SER A 132 -24.49 -0.44 7.54
CA SER A 132 -25.68 -1.06 6.96
C SER A 132 -26.39 -0.14 5.98
#